data_AF-A0A7T8KHH2-F1
#
_entry.id   AF-A0A7T8KHH2-F1
#
_cell.length_a   1.000
_cell.length_b   1.000
_cell.length_c   1.000
_cell.angle_alpha   90.00
_cell.angle_beta   90.00
_cell.angle_gamma   90.00
#
_symmetry.space_group_name_H-M   'P 1'
#
loop_
_entity.id
_entity.type
_entity.pdbx_description
1 polymer ?
#
loop_
_entity_poly.entity_id
_entity_poly.type
_entity_poly.pdbx_seq_one_letter_code
_entity_poly.pdbx_strand_id
1 'polypeptide(L)'
;PLAQALDILQSENNIFLGHLLPTISSLILHLKRIKEQSNKCRPLAEALLRGIHHRFDSYFESREMFVATSYLPEFKIRLFNSEQREKARKYLLEEVTSMDDGLDSPEIESSKGNSSFFCSEPSSEDTPDDEVNRFLAD
;
A
#
# COMPACT_ATOMS: atom_id res chain seq x y z
N PRO A 1 -16.77 -0.69 2.59
CA PRO A 1 -15.35 -0.34 2.87
C PRO A 1 -14.80 -0.98 4.14
N LEU A 2 -15.42 -0.81 5.33
CA LEU A 2 -14.88 -1.39 6.56
C LEU A 2 -14.85 -2.93 6.53
N ALA A 3 -15.96 -3.57 6.15
CA ALA A 3 -16.02 -5.03 6.01
C ALA A 3 -14.95 -5.56 5.04
N GLN A 4 -14.83 -4.97 3.84
CA GLN A 4 -13.81 -5.34 2.86
C GLN A 4 -12.38 -5.19 3.39
N ALA A 5 -12.11 -4.13 4.16
CA ALA A 5 -10.80 -3.95 4.80
C ALA A 5 -10.52 -5.05 5.83
N LEU A 6 -11.53 -5.47 6.59
CA LEU A 6 -11.41 -6.60 7.51
C LEU A 6 -11.20 -7.91 6.74
N ASP A 7 -11.97 -8.15 5.67
CA ASP A 7 -11.84 -9.36 4.84
C ASP A 7 -10.41 -9.51 4.30
N ILE A 8 -9.75 -8.41 3.92
CA ILE A 8 -8.35 -8.45 3.47
C ILE A 8 -7.41 -8.78 4.61
N LEU A 9 -7.49 -8.01 5.71
CA LEU A 9 -6.57 -8.16 6.85
C LEU A 9 -6.76 -9.48 7.61
N GLN A 10 -7.94 -10.08 7.49
CA GLN A 10 -8.29 -11.35 8.13
C GLN A 10 -8.36 -12.50 7.13
N SER A 11 -8.02 -12.27 5.86
CA SER A 11 -7.99 -13.34 4.86
C SER A 11 -6.89 -14.34 5.18
N GLU A 12 -7.18 -15.62 4.90
CA GLU A 12 -6.20 -16.70 5.02
C GLU A 12 -5.06 -16.55 4.00
N ASN A 13 -5.25 -15.75 2.94
CA ASN A 13 -4.29 -15.59 1.85
C ASN A 13 -3.39 -14.35 1.97
N ASN A 14 -3.79 -13.32 2.74
CA ASN A 14 -3.03 -12.05 2.86
C ASN A 14 -2.60 -11.78 4.30
N ILE A 15 -1.89 -12.74 4.90
CA ILE A 15 -1.46 -12.69 6.32
C ILE A 15 -0.24 -11.76 6.52
N PHE A 16 0.34 -11.22 5.45
CA PHE A 16 1.56 -10.42 5.54
C PHE A 16 1.30 -9.00 6.02
N LEU A 17 2.21 -8.52 6.87
CA LEU A 17 2.15 -7.17 7.43
C LEU A 17 2.10 -6.09 6.34
N GLY A 18 2.71 -6.32 5.18
CA GLY A 18 2.71 -5.37 4.07
C GLY A 18 1.33 -4.97 3.54
N HIS A 19 0.26 -5.73 3.82
CA HIS A 19 -1.11 -5.36 3.42
C HIS A 19 -1.75 -4.31 4.33
N LEU A 20 -1.23 -4.08 5.54
CA LEU A 20 -1.90 -3.27 6.55
C LEU A 20 -1.90 -1.76 6.21
N LEU A 21 -0.76 -1.14 5.87
CA LEU A 21 -0.75 0.27 5.47
C LEU A 21 -1.61 0.56 4.23
N PRO A 22 -1.53 -0.24 3.14
CA PRO A 22 -2.40 -0.08 1.98
C PRO A 22 -3.88 -0.13 2.33
N THR A 23 -4.26 -1.14 3.12
CA THR A 23 -5.66 -1.39 3.46
C THR A 23 -6.23 -0.28 4.34
N ILE A 24 -5.47 0.14 5.37
CA ILE A 24 -5.90 1.23 6.26
C ILE A 24 -5.95 2.57 5.51
N SER A 25 -4.96 2.86 4.64
CA SER A 25 -4.95 4.10 3.84
C SER A 25 -6.18 4.19 2.92
N SER A 26 -6.51 3.10 2.24
CA SER A 26 -7.70 3.00 1.40
C SER A 26 -8.98 3.17 2.23
N LEU A 27 -9.08 2.51 3.38
CA LEU A 27 -10.22 2.64 4.28
C LEU A 27 -10.42 4.09 4.75
N ILE A 28 -9.35 4.79 5.11
CA ILE A 28 -9.39 6.21 5.51
C ILE A 28 -9.93 7.07 4.37
N LEU A 29 -9.48 6.86 3.14
CA LEU A 29 -9.95 7.61 1.96
C LEU A 29 -11.46 7.41 1.75
N HIS A 30 -11.94 6.17 1.81
CA HIS A 30 -13.36 5.85 1.69
C HIS A 30 -14.20 6.46 2.83
N LEU A 31 -13.72 6.42 4.07
CA LEU A 31 -14.42 7.00 5.21
C LEU A 31 -14.47 8.53 5.15
N LYS A 32 -13.40 9.19 4.67
CA LYS A 32 -13.42 10.64 4.40
C LYS A 32 -14.48 10.99 3.37
N ARG A 33 -14.59 10.22 2.28
CA ARG A 33 -15.62 10.40 1.26
C ARG A 33 -17.04 10.23 1.82
N ILE A 34 -17.28 9.20 2.63
CA ILE A 34 -18.59 8.99 3.30
C ILE A 34 -18.92 10.14 4.25
N LYS A 35 -17.93 10.62 5.01
CA LYS A 35 -18.09 11.77 5.92
C LYS A 35 -18.54 13.03 5.19
N GLU A 36 -18.00 13.27 3.99
CA GLU A 36 -18.32 14.44 3.17
C GLU A 36 -19.66 14.31 2.43
N GLN A 37 -20.00 13.11 1.96
CA GLN A 37 -21.16 12.88 1.10
C GLN A 37 -22.46 12.51 1.86
N SER A 38 -22.38 12.04 3.10
CA SER A 38 -23.55 11.53 3.84
C SER A 38 -23.73 12.19 5.21
N ASN A 39 -24.79 12.98 5.34
CA ASN A 39 -25.16 13.59 6.62
C ASN A 39 -25.61 12.57 7.69
N LYS A 40 -26.20 11.43 7.27
CA LYS A 40 -26.69 10.39 8.19
C LYS A 40 -25.56 9.53 8.75
N CYS A 41 -24.59 9.16 7.91
CA CYS A 41 -23.49 8.26 8.30
C CYS A 41 -22.24 9.00 8.76
N ARG A 42 -22.24 10.34 8.70
CA ARG A 42 -21.11 11.17 9.13
C ARG A 42 -20.62 10.89 10.56
N PRO A 43 -21.48 10.79 11.59
CA PRO A 43 -21.01 10.51 12.96
C PRO A 43 -20.29 9.16 13.07
N LEU A 44 -20.78 8.15 12.34
CA LEU A 44 -20.15 6.83 12.28
C LEU A 44 -18.78 6.91 11.57
N ALA A 45 -18.71 7.58 10.42
CA ALA A 45 -17.47 7.76 9.69
C ALA A 45 -16.41 8.51 10.53
N GLU A 46 -16.81 9.53 11.27
CA GLU A 46 -15.94 10.27 12.18
C GLU A 46 -15.46 9.40 13.35
N ALA A 47 -16.34 8.60 13.95
CA ALA A 47 -15.97 7.68 15.03
C ALA A 47 -14.97 6.62 14.55
N LEU A 48 -15.18 6.05 13.36
CA LEU A 48 -14.27 5.09 12.76
C LEU A 48 -12.92 5.72 12.43
N LEU A 49 -12.90 6.91 11.82
CA LEU A 49 -11.65 7.63 11.53
C LEU A 49 -10.85 7.90 12.81
N ARG A 50 -11.50 8.35 13.89
CA ARG A 50 -10.84 8.54 15.20
C ARG A 50 -10.27 7.23 15.75
N GLY A 51 -11.04 6.15 15.69
CA GLY A 51 -10.60 4.84 16.16
C GLY A 51 -9.42 4.28 15.37
N ILE A 52 -9.42 4.49 14.05
CA ILE A 52 -8.32 4.09 13.16
C ILE A 52 -7.06 4.90 13.49
N HIS A 53 -7.17 6.23 13.54
CA HIS A 53 -6.05 7.12 13.86
C HIS A 53 -5.42 6.70 15.21
N HIS A 54 -6.24 6.64 16.26
CA HIS A 54 -5.77 6.24 17.60
C HIS A 54 -5.04 4.89 17.65
N ARG A 55 -5.42 3.92 16.81
CA ARG A 55 -4.81 2.58 16.81
C ARG A 55 -3.61 2.44 15.87
N PHE A 56 -3.62 3.15 14.75
CA PHE A 56 -2.71 2.88 13.64
C PHE A 56 -1.73 4.02 13.33
N ASP A 57 -1.83 5.20 13.95
CA ASP A 57 -0.92 6.32 13.66
C ASP A 57 0.56 5.95 13.74
N SER A 58 0.95 5.24 14.81
CA SER A 58 2.34 4.82 15.01
C SER A 58 2.85 3.89 13.90
N TYR A 59 1.94 3.16 13.22
CA TYR A 59 2.30 2.26 12.13
C TYR A 59 2.65 3.04 10.86
N PHE A 60 2.12 4.25 10.68
CA PHE A 60 2.48 5.14 9.57
C PHE A 60 3.86 5.80 9.74
N GLU A 61 4.52 5.57 10.89
CA GLU A 61 5.86 6.07 11.20
C GLU A 61 6.89 4.93 11.34
N SER A 62 6.44 3.67 11.43
CA SER A 62 7.32 2.51 11.63
C SER A 62 8.10 2.15 10.36
N ARG A 63 9.42 2.03 10.50
CA ARG A 63 10.34 1.58 9.44
C ARG A 63 9.95 0.21 8.91
N GLU A 64 9.68 -0.73 9.82
CA GLU A 64 9.31 -2.12 9.53
C GLU A 64 8.05 -2.16 8.67
N MET A 65 7.11 -1.26 8.94
CA MET A 65 5.85 -1.15 8.22
C MET A 65 6.06 -0.70 6.78
N PHE A 66 6.89 0.34 6.57
CA PHE A 66 7.25 0.80 5.23
C PHE A 66 8.01 -0.26 4.44
N VAL A 67 8.98 -0.91 5.08
CA VAL A 67 9.78 -1.97 4.47
C VAL A 67 8.89 -3.15 4.08
N ALA A 68 8.07 -3.68 5.00
CA ALA A 68 7.16 -4.80 4.73
C ALA A 68 6.16 -4.47 3.61
N THR A 69 5.62 -3.26 3.59
CA THR A 69 4.71 -2.82 2.52
C THR A 69 5.43 -2.75 1.17
N SER A 70 6.67 -2.25 1.15
CA SER A 70 7.44 -2.06 -0.08
C SER A 70 7.98 -3.35 -0.68
N TYR A 71 8.09 -4.43 0.12
CA TYR A 71 8.43 -5.77 -0.38
C TYR A 71 7.33 -6.41 -1.21
N LEU A 72 6.08 -5.95 -1.10
CA LEU A 72 4.97 -6.50 -1.86
C LEU A 72 4.86 -5.76 -3.20
N PRO A 73 5.08 -6.44 -4.35
CA PRO A 73 5.07 -5.81 -5.67
C PRO A 73 3.73 -5.13 -6.03
N GLU A 74 2.64 -5.62 -5.43
CA GLU A 74 1.29 -5.09 -5.61
C GLU A 74 1.13 -3.69 -5.01
N PHE A 75 1.87 -3.36 -3.94
CA PHE A 75 1.79 -2.08 -3.24
C PHE A 75 2.81 -1.09 -3.76
N LYS A 76 2.86 -0.97 -5.10
CA LYS A 76 3.66 0.01 -5.83
C LYS A 76 3.64 1.33 -5.07
N ILE A 77 4.81 1.94 -4.98
CA ILE A 77 5.15 3.15 -4.21
C ILE A 77 4.20 4.35 -4.47
N ARG A 78 3.29 4.26 -5.44
CA ARG A 78 2.15 5.15 -5.69
C ARG A 78 1.16 5.23 -4.53
N LEU A 79 1.12 4.25 -3.63
CA LEU A 79 0.31 4.31 -2.40
C LEU A 79 0.76 5.42 -1.45
N PHE A 80 2.07 5.67 -1.44
CA PHE A 80 2.70 6.61 -0.54
C PHE A 80 2.69 8.03 -1.12
N ASN A 81 2.53 9.02 -0.25
CA ASN A 81 2.82 10.40 -0.65
C ASN A 81 4.34 10.56 -0.94
N SER A 82 4.74 11.71 -1.49
CA SER A 82 6.14 11.95 -1.89
C SER A 82 7.15 11.71 -0.75
N GLU A 83 6.83 12.14 0.47
CA GLU A 83 7.68 11.98 1.65
C GLU A 83 7.76 10.51 2.09
N GLN A 84 6.62 9.82 2.16
CA GLN A 84 6.54 8.40 2.50
C GLN A 84 7.27 7.53 1.47
N ARG A 85 7.19 7.91 0.19
CA ARG A 85 7.92 7.27 -0.91
C ARG A 85 9.43 7.40 -0.74
N GLU A 86 9.90 8.58 -0.35
CA GLU A 86 11.31 8.81 -0.06
C GLU A 86 11.79 7.99 1.15
N LYS A 87 11.00 7.97 2.24
CA LYS A 87 11.27 7.13 3.43
C LYS A 87 11.36 5.65 3.07
N ALA A 88 10.37 5.13 2.35
CA ALA A 88 10.34 3.74 1.89
C ALA A 88 11.57 3.38 1.05
N ARG A 89 11.94 4.25 0.08
CA ARG A 89 13.13 4.07 -0.75
C ARG A 89 14.41 4.05 0.09
N LYS A 90 14.54 5.00 1.02
CA LYS A 90 15.69 5.07 1.92
C LYS A 90 15.81 3.80 2.75
N TYR A 91 14.72 3.36 3.39
CA TYR A 91 14.72 2.18 4.24
C TYR A 91 15.04 0.89 3.48
N LEU A 92 14.51 0.73 2.26
CA LEU A 92 14.85 -0.40 1.40
C LEU A 92 16.32 -0.39 0.99
N LEU A 93 16.86 0.78 0.62
CA LEU A 93 18.26 0.89 0.23
C LEU A 93 19.18 0.50 1.38
N GLU A 94 18.91 1.02 2.59
CA GLU A 94 19.65 0.65 3.80
C GLU A 94 19.62 -0.86 4.05
N GLU A 95 18.45 -1.50 3.88
CA GLU A 95 18.28 -2.94 4.08
C GLU A 95 19.10 -3.76 3.07
N VAL A 96 19.06 -3.40 1.79
CA VAL A 96 19.83 -4.07 0.73
C VAL A 96 21.33 -3.88 0.92
N THR A 97 21.78 -2.67 1.26
CA THR A 97 23.21 -2.41 1.51
C THR A 97 23.73 -3.11 2.76
N SER A 98 22.86 -3.46 3.71
CA SER A 98 23.23 -4.22 4.91
C SER A 98 23.37 -5.72 4.63
N MET A 99 22.89 -6.21 3.49
CA MET A 99 22.95 -7.62 3.07
C MET A 99 24.16 -7.91 2.16
N ASP A 100 24.86 -6.90 1.65
CA ASP A 100 25.95 -7.03 0.68
C ASP A 100 27.28 -7.53 1.28
N ASP A 101 27.37 -7.73 2.60
CA ASP A 101 28.53 -8.37 3.23
C ASP A 101 28.58 -9.91 3.06
N GLY A 102 27.63 -10.49 2.33
CA GLY A 102 27.80 -11.83 1.75
C GLY A 102 26.50 -12.55 1.40
N LEU A 103 26.28 -12.80 0.10
CA LEU A 103 25.91 -14.09 -0.51
C LEU A 103 25.33 -13.92 -1.93
N ASP A 104 25.72 -14.83 -2.83
CA ASP A 104 25.27 -15.01 -4.22
C ASP A 104 23.73 -15.10 -4.36
N SER A 105 23.20 -14.52 -5.44
CA SER A 105 21.77 -14.42 -5.75
C SER A 105 21.13 -15.75 -6.20
N PRO A 106 19.94 -16.14 -5.71
CA PRO A 106 19.08 -17.11 -6.38
C PRO A 106 17.94 -16.46 -7.17
N GLU A 107 17.62 -17.04 -8.32
CA GLU A 107 16.53 -16.66 -9.25
C GLU A 107 15.14 -16.91 -8.64
N ILE A 108 14.19 -15.99 -8.85
CA ILE A 108 12.79 -16.11 -8.38
C ILE A 108 11.83 -16.13 -9.58
N GLU A 109 11.06 -17.22 -9.71
CA GLU A 109 9.97 -17.37 -10.68
C GLU A 109 8.67 -16.66 -10.22
N SER A 110 8.00 -16.00 -11.16
CA SER A 110 6.80 -15.19 -10.94
C SER A 110 5.50 -16.01 -11.03
N SER A 111 4.68 -15.97 -9.98
CA SER A 111 3.31 -16.49 -10.00
C SER A 111 2.30 -15.33 -10.02
N LYS A 112 1.37 -15.36 -10.98
CA LYS A 112 0.35 -14.32 -11.22
C LYS A 112 -0.89 -14.52 -10.33
N GLY A 113 -1.19 -13.56 -9.45
CA GLY A 113 -2.46 -13.41 -8.75
C GLY A 113 -3.16 -12.10 -9.15
N ASN A 114 -4.46 -12.16 -9.46
CA ASN A 114 -5.29 -11.02 -9.86
C ASN A 114 -5.54 -10.04 -8.70
N SER A 115 -5.26 -8.73 -8.87
CA SER A 115 -5.54 -7.70 -7.87
C SER A 115 -6.37 -6.52 -8.42
N SER A 116 -7.69 -6.53 -8.20
CA SER A 116 -8.60 -5.40 -8.53
C SER A 116 -8.95 -4.52 -7.32
N PHE A 117 -8.41 -4.78 -6.13
CA PHE A 117 -8.82 -4.06 -4.91
C PHE A 117 -8.03 -2.77 -4.65
N PHE A 118 -6.76 -2.73 -5.07
CA PHE A 118 -5.82 -1.64 -4.73
C PHE A 118 -5.69 -0.56 -5.80
N CYS A 119 -6.36 -0.73 -6.94
CA CYS A 119 -6.40 0.26 -8.00
C CYS A 119 -7.64 1.15 -7.89
N SER A 120 -7.43 2.45 -7.74
CA SER A 120 -8.32 3.42 -8.39
C SER A 120 -8.19 3.20 -9.89
N GLU A 121 -9.31 3.00 -10.59
CA GLU A 121 -9.31 2.67 -12.02
C GLU A 121 -8.42 3.63 -12.83
N PRO A 122 -7.48 3.11 -13.64
CA PRO A 122 -6.92 3.89 -14.72
C PRO A 122 -8.00 4.08 -15.79
N SER A 123 -8.23 5.33 -16.18
CA SER A 123 -8.94 5.66 -17.41
C SER A 123 -8.33 4.86 -18.57
N SER A 124 -9.19 4.21 -19.33
CA SER A 124 -8.88 3.38 -20.49
C SER A 124 -7.85 4.01 -21.42
N GLU A 125 -6.97 3.15 -21.95
CA GLU A 125 -5.94 3.38 -23.00
C GLU A 125 -4.53 3.67 -22.47
N ASP A 126 -3.82 2.66 -21.98
CA ASP A 126 -2.35 2.67 -22.00
C ASP A 126 -1.87 1.23 -22.28
N THR A 127 -1.10 1.06 -23.35
CA THR A 127 -0.54 -0.26 -23.73
C THR A 127 0.82 -0.48 -23.06
N PRO A 128 1.25 -1.74 -22.86
CA PRO A 128 2.50 -2.06 -22.15
C PRO A 128 3.74 -1.40 -22.77
N ASP A 129 3.70 -1.13 -24.07
CA ASP A 129 4.79 -0.51 -24.82
C ASP A 129 5.00 0.97 -24.44
N ASP A 130 3.97 1.64 -23.92
CA ASP A 130 4.04 3.03 -23.48
C ASP A 130 4.80 3.19 -22.15
N GLU A 131 4.79 2.16 -21.30
CA GLU A 131 5.51 2.17 -20.02
C GLU A 131 7.03 1.98 -20.22
N VAL A 132 7.44 1.12 -21.16
CA VAL A 132 8.86 0.88 -21.49
C VAL A 132 9.50 2.12 -22.13
N ASN A 133 8.79 2.75 -23.06
CA ASN A 133 9.30 3.94 -23.77
C ASN A 133 9.46 5.15 -22.85
N ARG A 134 8.65 5.27 -21.79
CA ARG A 134 8.79 6.35 -20.81
C ARG A 134 10.02 6.17 -19.92
N PHE A 135 10.43 4.94 -19.62
CA PHE A 135 11.57 4.66 -18.77
C PHE A 135 12.93 4.87 -19.46
N LEU A 136 12.96 4.78 -20.78
CA LEU A 136 14.16 4.95 -21.59
C LEU A 136 14.40 6.41 -22.03
N ALA A 137 13.47 7.31 -21.74
CA ALA A 137 13.51 8.71 -22.17
C ALA A 137 13.99 9.69 -21.08
N ASP A 138 14.17 9.23 -19.83
CA ASP A 138 14.88 9.94 -18.75
C ASP A 138 16.33 9.42 -18.62
#